data_AF-A0A3D4AX66-F1
#
_entry.id   AF-A0A3D4AX66-F1
#
_cell.length_a   1.000
_cell.length_b   1.000
_cell.length_c   1.000
_cell.angle_alpha   90.00
_cell.angle_beta   90.00
_cell.angle_gamma   90.00
#
_symmetry.space_group_name_H-M   'P 1'
#
loop_
_entity.id
_entity.type
_entity.pdbx_description
1 polymer ?
#
loop_
_entity_poly.entity_id
_entity_poly.type
_entity_poly.pdbx_seq_one_letter_code
_entity_poly.pdbx_strand_id
1 'polypeptide(L)' 'KTVITTNGTHRGGKPVFMKSVADEAIAAAEKEMGEPVTTCIVVERVIGNPDFDFPMQAGR' A
#
# COMPACT_ATOMS: atom_id res chain seq x y z
N LYS A 1 10.67 6.49 8.94
CA LYS A 1 10.96 5.73 7.70
C LYS A 1 9.81 5.88 6.74
N THR A 2 10.05 5.89 5.43
CA THR A 2 9.02 6.22 4.43
C THR A 2 8.86 5.10 3.40
N VAL A 3 7.62 4.73 3.11
CA VAL A 3 7.22 3.84 2.02
C VAL A 3 6.43 4.66 1.00
N ILE A 4 6.70 4.42 -0.29
CA ILE A 4 5.94 5.01 -1.40
C ILE A 4 5.39 3.86 -2.23
N THR A 5 4.08 3.82 -2.42
CA THR A 5 3.38 2.77 -3.17
C THR A 5 2.20 3.35 -3.95
N THR A 6 1.43 2.48 -4.61
CA THR A 6 0.19 2.82 -5.31
C THR A 6 -0.99 2.03 -4.72
N ASN A 7 -2.24 2.44 -4.98
CA ASN A 7 -3.40 1.60 -4.65
C ASN A 7 -3.33 0.24 -5.37
N GLY A 8 -2.86 0.23 -6.62
CA GLY A 8 -2.50 -1.00 -7.33
C GLY A 8 -2.14 -0.77 -8.80
N THR A 9 -2.03 -1.87 -9.55
CA THR A 9 -1.82 -1.86 -10.99
C THR A 9 -2.45 -3.08 -11.64
N HIS A 10 -2.48 -3.13 -12.96
CA HIS A 10 -2.69 -4.37 -13.72
C HIS A 10 -1.35 -4.88 -14.26
N ARG A 11 -1.15 -6.20 -14.24
CA ARG A 11 -0.02 -6.89 -14.88
C ARG A 11 -0.56 -8.03 -15.72
N GLY A 12 -0.40 -7.93 -17.05
CA GLY A 12 -0.94 -8.93 -17.98
C GLY A 12 -2.46 -9.11 -17.87
N GLY A 13 -3.19 -8.01 -17.63
CA GLY A 13 -4.65 -8.03 -17.44
C GLY A 13 -5.13 -8.45 -16.06
N LYS A 14 -4.25 -8.94 -15.18
CA LYS A 14 -4.60 -9.32 -13.80
C LYS A 14 -4.36 -8.17 -12.83
N PRO A 15 -5.25 -7.94 -11.85
CA PRO A 15 -5.05 -6.92 -10.84
C PRO A 15 -3.91 -7.30 -9.89
N VAL A 16 -3.19 -6.28 -9.41
CA VAL A 16 -2.14 -6.36 -8.40
C VAL A 16 -2.45 -5.31 -7.34
N PHE A 17 -2.82 -5.77 -6.15
CA PHE A 17 -3.25 -4.93 -5.04
C PHE A 17 -2.03 -4.48 -4.22
N MET A 18 -1.40 -3.38 -4.65
CA MET A 18 -0.13 -2.93 -4.08
C MET A 18 -0.29 -2.37 -2.66
N LYS A 19 -1.43 -1.74 -2.35
CA LYS A 19 -1.69 -1.16 -1.02
C LYS A 19 -1.80 -2.24 0.06
N SER A 20 -2.56 -3.31 -0.17
CA SER A 20 -2.70 -4.39 0.82
C SER A 20 -1.37 -5.07 1.11
N VAL A 21 -0.56 -5.33 0.07
CA VAL A 21 0.79 -5.88 0.22
C VAL A 21 1.70 -4.94 1.02
N ALA A 22 1.62 -3.63 0.77
CA ALA A 22 2.40 -2.65 1.52
C ALA A 22 1.99 -2.62 3.02
N ASP A 23 0.70 -2.72 3.32
CA ASP A 23 0.20 -2.75 4.70
C ASP A 23 0.71 -3.97 5.47
N GLU A 24 0.64 -5.15 4.86
CA GLU A 24 1.16 -6.39 5.45
C GLU A 24 2.67 -6.34 5.67
N ALA A 25 3.42 -5.81 4.69
CA ALA A 25 4.86 -5.68 4.78
C ALA A 25 5.29 -4.67 5.86
N ILE A 26 4.56 -3.56 6.00
CA ILE A 26 4.80 -2.58 7.08
C ILE A 26 4.56 -3.27 8.43
N ALA A 27 3.41 -3.91 8.64
CA ALA A 27 3.11 -4.57 9.90
C ALA A 27 4.15 -5.65 10.28
N ALA A 28 4.63 -6.42 9.30
CA ALA A 28 5.71 -7.38 9.49
C ALA A 28 7.03 -6.69 9.86
N ALA A 29 7.41 -5.64 9.13
CA ALA A 29 8.64 -4.90 9.40
C ALA A 29 8.65 -4.26 10.80
N GLU A 30 7.53 -3.68 11.23
CA GLU A 30 7.41 -3.10 12.58
C GLU A 30 7.56 -4.16 13.67
N LYS A 31 6.97 -5.33 13.45
CA LYS A 31 7.04 -6.47 14.38
C LYS A 31 8.45 -7.06 14.47
N GLU A 32 9.12 -7.25 13.33
CA GLU A 32 10.40 -7.95 13.25
C GLU A 32 11.60 -7.05 13.56
N MET A 33 11.52 -5.78 13.17
CA MET A 33 12.64 -4.84 13.28
C MET A 33 12.52 -3.91 14.49
N GLY A 34 11.35 -3.86 15.14
CA GLY A 34 11.11 -2.98 16.29
C GLY A 34 11.12 -1.48 15.99
N GLU A 35 11.12 -1.10 14.71
CA GLU A 35 11.17 0.29 14.27
C GLU A 35 9.97 0.63 13.38
N PRO A 36 9.16 1.64 13.71
CA PRO A 36 7.93 1.95 12.99
C PRO A 36 8.18 2.56 11.60
N VAL A 37 7.28 2.28 10.66
CA VAL A 37 7.14 3.07 9.43
C VAL A 37 6.23 4.25 9.77
N THR A 38 6.74 5.46 9.58
CA THR A 38 6.09 6.70 10.02
C THR A 38 5.49 7.48 8.88
N THR A 39 5.71 7.03 7.65
CA THR A 39 5.12 7.63 6.46
C THR A 39 4.88 6.57 5.39
N CYS A 40 3.65 6.45 4.90
CA CYS A 40 3.22 5.63 3.79
C CYS A 40 2.44 6.50 2.81
N ILE A 41 3.08 6.83 1.69
CA ILE A 41 2.48 7.63 0.62
C ILE A 41 1.91 6.66 -0.41
N VAL A 42 0.60 6.77 -0.66
CA VAL A 42 -0.11 5.91 -1.60
C VAL A 42 -0.65 6.76 -2.74
N VAL A 43 -0.17 6.50 -3.95
CA VAL A 43 -0.69 7.17 -5.15
C VAL A 43 -1.88 6.39 -5.71
N GLU A 44 -2.97 7.07 -6.00
CA GLU A 44 -4.08 6.47 -6.76
C GLU A 44 -3.65 6.31 -8.23
N ARG A 45 -3.30 5.07 -8.61
CA ARG A 45 -2.87 4.71 -9.97
C ARG A 45 -4.00 4.11 -10.79
N VAL A 46 -4.83 3.26 -10.17
CA VAL A 46 -6.04 2.73 -10.81
C VAL A 46 -7.21 3.56 -10.32
N ILE A 47 -7.82 4.33 -11.23
CA ILE A 47 -8.86 5.31 -10.92
C ILE A 47 -10.23 4.69 -11.20
N GLY A 48 -11.20 4.89 -10.30
CA GLY A 48 -12.60 4.52 -10.52
C GLY A 48 -12.88 3.02 -10.59
N ASN A 49 -11.95 2.18 -10.12
CA ASN A 49 -12.17 0.73 -10.01
C ASN A 49 -12.40 0.34 -8.53
N PRO A 50 -13.61 -0.15 -8.18
CA PRO A 50 -13.94 -0.59 -6.82
C PRO A 50 -13.02 -1.69 -6.27
N ASP A 51 -12.40 -2.50 -7.12
CA ASP A 51 -11.46 -3.54 -6.69
C ASP A 51 -10.17 -2.96 -6.08
N PHE A 52 -9.91 -1.67 -6.29
CA PHE A 52 -8.76 -0.95 -5.76
C PHE A 52 -9.15 0.08 -4.68
N ASP A 53 -10.38 -0.01 -4.16
CA ASP A 53 -10.91 0.87 -3.13
C ASP A 53 -10.41 0.41 -1.74
N PHE A 54 -9.13 0.70 -1.48
CA PHE A 54 -8.48 0.41 -0.21
C PHE A 54 -8.58 1.63 0.72
N PRO A 55 -8.73 1.42 2.04
CA PRO A 55 -8.72 2.52 2.98
C PRO A 55 -7.38 3.28 2.91
N MET A 56 -7.46 4.49 2.37
CA MET A 56 -6.36 5.45 2.32
C MET A 56 -6.26 6.12 3.69
N GLN A 57 -5.39 5.61 4.56
CA GLN A 57 -5.11 6.25 5.84
C GLN A 57 -4.12 7.40 5.61
N ALA A 58 -4.58 8.64 5.81
CA ALA A 58 -3.70 9.79 5.82
C ALA A 58 -2.77 9.72 7.04
N GLY A 59 -1.46 9.86 6.83
CA GLY A 59 -0.50 10.00 7.93
C GLY A 59 -0.30 8.73 8.79
N ARG A 60 -0.17 7.57 8.14
CA ARG A 60 0.77 6.56 8.63
C ARG A 60 2.09 6.73 7.94
#